data_AF-A0A8C6XSK4-F1
#
_entry.id   AF-A0A8C6XSK4-F1
#
_cell.length_a   1.000
_cell.length_b   1.000
_cell.length_c   1.000
_cell.angle_alpha   90.00
_cell.angle_beta   90.00
_cell.angle_gamma   90.00
#
_symmetry.space_group_name_H-M   'P 1'
#
loop_
_entity.id
_entity.type
_entity.pdbx_description
1 polymer ?
#
loop_
_entity_poly.entity_id
_entity_poly.type
_entity_poly.pdbx_seq_one_letter_code
_entity_poly.pdbx_strand_id
1 'polypeptide(L)'
;FLSLLGEWQWVSESPSLHPPCQGAVSFYSQYGRNTKFTETSWGRKFQDLHRHHLKLLEWQGQPHPQLSIKDEQARQYHLVLPSFFCLLESLHREGREFAVIFRTFGTDLPRVLQAVSCALEGQHPGFPALGGISLPVDLRLGKIRCSKKKVVLNHGAEQLSSDNGCRKMYAYFSSREGISGFQDHFEW
;
A
#
# COMPACT_ATOMS: atom_id res chain seq x y z
N PHE A 1 2.16 24.96 -4.97
CA PHE A 1 2.16 25.87 -6.13
C PHE A 1 3.44 26.66 -6.11
N LEU A 2 3.89 27.16 -7.26
CA LEU A 2 4.82 28.28 -7.29
C LEU A 2 3.97 29.56 -7.28
N SER A 3 4.26 30.48 -6.38
CA SER A 3 3.64 31.81 -6.36
C SER A 3 3.97 32.56 -7.65
N LEU A 4 3.34 33.71 -7.87
CA LEU A 4 3.71 34.62 -8.96
C LEU A 4 5.19 35.06 -8.91
N LEU A 5 5.84 34.89 -7.76
CA LEU A 5 7.26 35.17 -7.52
C LEU A 5 8.15 33.92 -7.63
N GLY A 6 7.60 32.76 -8.01
CA GLY A 6 8.33 31.50 -8.08
C GLY A 6 8.58 30.84 -6.73
N GLU A 7 7.93 31.31 -5.66
CA GLU A 7 8.12 30.77 -4.31
C GLU A 7 7.15 29.63 -4.03
N TRP A 8 7.60 28.64 -3.28
CA TRP A 8 6.78 27.48 -3.04
C TRP A 8 5.72 27.75 -1.96
N GLN A 9 4.45 27.56 -2.32
CA GLN A 9 3.29 27.79 -1.45
C GLN A 9 2.44 26.54 -1.27
N TRP A 10 2.10 26.29 -0.01
CA TRP A 10 1.19 25.24 0.42
C TRP A 10 -0.25 25.64 0.13
N VAL A 11 -1.01 24.71 -0.47
CA VAL A 11 -2.41 24.94 -0.89
C VAL A 11 -3.40 24.54 0.19
N SER A 12 -3.04 23.51 0.97
CA SER A 12 -3.88 22.94 2.01
C SER A 12 -2.99 22.36 3.10
N GLU A 13 -3.47 22.45 4.33
CA GLU A 13 -2.90 21.81 5.51
C GLU A 13 -3.72 20.58 5.95
N SER A 14 -4.73 20.21 5.17
CA SER A 14 -5.59 19.05 5.40
C SER A 14 -5.29 17.92 4.41
N PRO A 15 -5.38 16.64 4.84
CA PRO A 15 -5.29 15.50 3.93
C PRO A 15 -6.38 15.57 2.86
N SER A 16 -6.03 15.23 1.62
CA SER A 16 -6.98 15.10 0.52
C SER A 16 -6.65 13.88 -0.33
N LEU A 17 -7.67 13.21 -0.85
CA LEU A 17 -7.50 12.09 -1.79
C LEU A 17 -7.15 12.57 -3.21
N HIS A 18 -7.56 13.79 -3.55
CA HIS A 18 -7.32 14.42 -4.83
C HIS A 18 -6.45 15.67 -4.66
N PRO A 19 -5.71 16.08 -5.71
CA PRO A 19 -5.05 17.37 -5.71
C PRO A 19 -6.05 18.47 -5.33
N PRO A 20 -5.70 19.38 -4.40
CA PRO A 20 -6.66 20.35 -3.85
C PRO A 20 -7.18 21.32 -4.92
N CYS A 21 -6.43 21.53 -6.00
CA CYS A 21 -6.87 22.26 -7.20
C CYS A 21 -5.98 21.94 -8.41
N GLN A 22 -6.42 22.35 -9.59
CA GLN A 22 -5.69 22.18 -10.84
C GLN A 22 -4.35 22.94 -10.81
N GLY A 23 -3.25 22.27 -11.16
CA GLY A 23 -1.90 22.85 -11.11
C GLY A 23 -1.19 22.66 -9.76
N ALA A 24 -1.85 22.06 -8.76
CA ALA A 24 -1.18 21.65 -7.53
C ALA A 24 -0.11 20.58 -7.84
N VAL A 25 1.13 20.87 -7.47
CA VAL A 25 2.25 19.93 -7.54
C VAL A 25 2.51 19.34 -6.15
N SER A 26 2.86 18.05 -6.10
CA SER A 26 3.25 17.40 -4.85
C SER A 26 4.70 17.74 -4.53
N PHE A 27 5.00 17.95 -3.24
CA PHE A 27 6.37 18.16 -2.77
C PHE A 27 7.28 16.99 -3.16
N TYR A 28 6.77 15.76 -2.99
CA TYR A 28 7.48 14.53 -3.28
C TYR A 28 7.87 14.42 -4.77
N SER A 29 6.99 14.80 -5.69
CA SER A 29 7.29 14.75 -7.12
C SER A 29 8.44 15.67 -7.53
N GLN A 30 8.61 16.79 -6.82
CA GLN A 30 9.64 17.79 -7.14
C GLN A 30 10.98 17.50 -6.44
N TYR A 31 10.93 17.05 -5.18
CA TYR A 31 12.12 16.94 -4.32
C TYR A 31 12.44 15.52 -3.88
N GLY A 32 11.60 14.54 -4.24
CA GLY A 32 11.74 13.15 -3.84
C GLY A 32 11.38 12.90 -2.37
N ARG A 33 11.83 11.74 -1.88
CA ARG A 33 11.56 11.28 -0.50
C ARG A 33 12.41 12.08 0.50
N ASN A 34 11.76 12.70 1.48
CA ASN A 34 12.42 13.27 2.66
C ASN A 34 11.80 12.68 3.93
N THR A 35 12.51 11.79 4.61
CA THR A 35 12.04 11.11 5.83
C THR A 35 11.95 12.03 7.05
N LYS A 36 12.62 13.19 7.00
CA LYS A 36 12.61 14.21 8.06
C LYS A 36 11.83 15.45 7.64
N PHE A 37 10.90 15.31 6.68
CA PHE A 37 10.16 16.43 6.10
C PHE A 37 9.52 17.34 7.14
N THR A 38 8.85 16.77 8.17
CA THR A 38 8.20 17.55 9.24
C THR A 38 9.18 18.26 10.19
N GLU A 39 10.47 17.94 10.13
CA GLU A 39 11.53 18.63 10.90
C GLU A 39 12.10 19.84 10.14
N THR A 40 11.85 19.93 8.83
CA THR A 40 12.31 21.04 7.98
C THR A 40 11.46 22.31 8.17
N SER A 41 11.99 23.46 7.74
CA SER A 41 11.25 24.73 7.73
C SER A 41 9.96 24.65 6.90
N TRP A 42 9.98 23.89 5.79
CA TRP A 42 8.81 23.73 4.91
C TRP A 42 7.74 22.82 5.50
N GLY A 43 8.15 21.75 6.20
CA GLY A 43 7.22 20.73 6.70
C GLY A 43 6.77 20.91 8.14
N ARG A 44 7.40 21.80 8.92
CA ARG A 44 7.09 22.02 10.35
C ARG A 44 5.60 22.22 10.63
N LYS A 45 4.90 22.93 9.75
CA LYS A 45 3.45 23.17 9.87
C LYS A 45 2.59 21.88 9.89
N PHE A 46 3.08 20.79 9.30
CA PHE A 46 2.37 19.50 9.25
C PHE A 46 2.76 18.57 10.40
N GLN A 47 3.59 19.02 11.34
CA GLN A 47 4.10 18.17 12.40
C GLN A 47 2.98 17.60 13.29
N ASP A 48 1.99 18.43 13.63
CA ASP A 48 0.86 18.01 14.46
C ASP A 48 -0.05 17.02 13.71
N LEU A 49 -0.31 17.29 12.43
CA LEU A 49 -1.06 16.39 11.55
C LEU A 49 -0.37 15.02 11.43
N HIS A 50 0.95 15.01 11.20
CA HIS A 50 1.75 13.80 11.13
C HIS A 50 1.71 13.03 12.45
N ARG A 51 1.92 13.71 13.59
CA ARG A 51 1.87 13.10 14.92
C ARG A 51 0.51 12.49 15.23
N HIS A 52 -0.56 13.19 14.87
CA HIS A 52 -1.93 12.70 15.07
C HIS A 52 -2.18 11.41 14.27
N HIS A 53 -1.86 11.39 12.98
CA HIS A 53 -2.09 10.22 12.13
C HIS A 53 -1.17 9.05 12.50
N LEU A 54 0.08 9.33 12.86
CA LEU A 54 1.02 8.29 13.30
C LEU A 54 0.52 7.59 14.57
N LYS A 55 -0.09 8.35 15.50
CA LYS A 55 -0.73 7.77 16.70
C LYS A 55 -1.90 6.85 16.37
N LEU A 56 -2.66 7.13 15.31
CA LEU A 56 -3.75 6.24 14.85
C LEU A 56 -3.24 4.90 14.29
N LEU A 57 -1.97 4.85 13.87
CA LEU A 57 -1.32 3.64 13.35
C LEU A 57 -0.61 2.84 14.45
N GLU A 58 -0.51 3.38 15.67
CA GLU A 58 0.22 2.79 16.77
C GLU A 58 -0.47 1.52 17.28
N TRP A 59 0.31 0.44 17.41
CA TRP A 59 -0.17 -0.84 17.90
C TRP A 59 -0.53 -0.74 19.38
N GLN A 60 -1.72 -1.23 19.75
CA GLN A 60 -2.18 -1.22 21.14
C GLN A 60 -1.92 -2.58 21.82
N GLY A 61 -1.34 -2.55 23.02
CA GLY A 61 -1.03 -3.76 23.80
C GLY A 61 0.25 -4.47 23.35
N GLN A 62 0.28 -5.80 23.47
CA GLN A 62 1.46 -6.60 23.12
C GLN A 62 1.62 -6.70 21.59
N PRO A 63 2.75 -6.27 21.00
CA PRO A 63 2.96 -6.29 19.55
C PRO A 63 3.13 -7.71 19.02
N HIS A 64 2.45 -8.02 17.92
CA HIS A 64 2.61 -9.29 17.23
C HIS A 64 3.72 -9.18 16.17
N PRO A 65 4.76 -10.05 16.19
CA PRO A 65 5.98 -9.86 15.40
C PRO A 65 5.77 -9.88 13.88
N GLN A 66 4.73 -10.57 13.40
CA GLN A 66 4.39 -10.62 11.97
C GLN A 66 3.42 -9.50 11.54
N LEU A 67 2.70 -8.88 12.49
CA LEU A 67 1.65 -7.89 12.19
C LEU A 67 2.05 -6.46 12.54
N SER A 68 3.15 -6.29 13.29
CA SER A 68 3.67 -4.99 13.68
C SER A 68 5.00 -4.65 13.01
N ILE A 69 5.30 -3.36 12.94
CA ILE A 69 6.59 -2.79 12.53
C ILE A 69 7.08 -1.79 13.58
N LYS A 70 8.39 -1.77 13.80
CA LYS A 70 9.05 -0.92 14.78
C LYS A 70 9.66 0.31 14.13
N ASP A 71 9.52 1.49 14.74
CA ASP A 71 10.27 2.69 14.35
C ASP A 71 11.64 2.79 15.05
N GLU A 72 12.38 3.86 14.74
CA GLU A 72 13.69 4.16 15.34
C GLU A 72 13.62 4.38 16.86
N GLN A 73 12.47 4.81 17.38
CA GLN A 73 12.20 5.09 18.79
C GLN A 73 11.59 3.90 19.53
N ALA A 74 11.62 2.72 18.91
CA ALA A 74 11.07 1.49 19.42
C ALA A 74 9.56 1.42 19.59
N ARG A 75 8.80 2.36 19.02
CA ARG A 75 7.34 2.29 18.97
C ARG A 75 6.91 1.29 17.91
N GLN A 76 5.76 0.67 18.14
CA GLN A 76 5.21 -0.37 17.29
C GLN A 76 3.97 0.15 16.58
N TYR A 77 3.87 -0.14 15.29
CA TYR A 77 2.76 0.26 14.44
C TYR A 77 2.21 -0.95 13.70
N HIS A 78 0.97 -0.86 13.25
CA HIS A 78 0.41 -1.85 12.34
C HIS A 78 1.20 -1.90 11.03
N LEU A 79 1.66 -3.08 10.62
CA LEU A 79 2.32 -3.28 9.33
C LEU A 79 1.34 -3.12 8.17
N VAL A 80 0.11 -3.62 8.36
CA VAL A 80 -1.01 -3.49 7.43
C VAL A 80 -2.11 -2.69 8.12
N LEU A 81 -2.67 -1.70 7.43
CA LEU A 81 -3.68 -0.81 8.02
C LEU A 81 -4.89 -1.59 8.53
N PRO A 82 -5.39 -1.32 9.75
CA PRO A 82 -6.60 -1.96 10.27
C PRO A 82 -7.82 -1.87 9.35
N SER A 83 -7.98 -0.76 8.62
CA SER A 83 -9.06 -0.57 7.65
C SER A 83 -9.06 -1.59 6.50
N PHE A 84 -7.91 -2.17 6.16
CA PHE A 84 -7.83 -3.26 5.19
C PHE A 84 -8.51 -4.52 5.71
N PHE A 85 -8.32 -4.86 6.99
CA PHE A 85 -9.00 -6.01 7.60
C PHE A 85 -10.50 -5.79 7.73
N CYS A 86 -10.94 -4.59 8.09
CA CYS A 86 -12.36 -4.21 8.06
C CYS A 86 -12.98 -4.40 6.66
N LEU A 87 -12.22 -4.08 5.60
CA LEU A 87 -12.66 -4.30 4.22
C LEU A 87 -12.86 -5.79 3.94
N LEU A 88 -11.90 -6.64 4.29
CA LEU A 88 -12.02 -8.09 4.09
C LEU A 88 -13.23 -8.68 4.81
N GLU A 89 -13.43 -8.33 6.08
CA GLU A 89 -14.60 -8.76 6.86
C GLU A 89 -15.90 -8.28 6.22
N SER A 90 -15.95 -7.03 5.75
CA SER A 90 -17.15 -6.46 5.14
C SER A 90 -17.50 -7.16 3.82
N LEU A 91 -16.52 -7.35 2.93
CA LEU A 91 -16.73 -8.05 1.66
C LEU A 91 -17.18 -9.49 1.88
N HIS A 92 -16.58 -10.18 2.85
CA HIS A 92 -16.97 -11.55 3.20
C HIS A 92 -18.39 -11.61 3.77
N ARG A 93 -18.72 -10.72 4.72
CA ARG A 93 -20.06 -10.65 5.33
C ARG A 93 -21.15 -10.32 4.31
N GLU A 94 -20.84 -9.51 3.29
CA GLU A 94 -21.74 -9.21 2.19
C GLU A 94 -21.86 -10.35 1.17
N GLY A 95 -21.13 -11.45 1.33
CA GLY A 95 -21.15 -12.59 0.40
C GLY A 95 -20.61 -12.23 -0.98
N ARG A 96 -19.74 -11.21 -1.08
CA ARG A 96 -19.17 -10.78 -2.36
C ARG A 96 -18.04 -11.71 -2.77
N GLU A 97 -18.01 -12.06 -4.05
CA GLU A 97 -16.83 -12.67 -4.66
C GLU A 97 -15.81 -11.55 -4.97
N PHE A 98 -14.57 -11.74 -4.52
CA PHE A 98 -13.51 -10.77 -4.73
C PHE A 98 -12.13 -11.43 -4.74
N ALA A 99 -11.19 -10.71 -5.35
CA ALA A 99 -9.76 -10.96 -5.23
C ALA A 99 -9.03 -9.66 -4.87
N VAL A 100 -7.94 -9.78 -4.14
CA VAL A 100 -7.08 -8.64 -3.76
C VAL A 100 -5.72 -8.80 -4.40
N ILE A 101 -5.32 -7.80 -5.17
CA ILE A 101 -4.00 -7.75 -5.80
C ILE A 101 -3.20 -6.61 -5.16
N PHE A 102 -2.23 -6.97 -4.32
CA PHE A 102 -1.24 -6.01 -3.85
C PHE A 102 -0.27 -5.66 -4.97
N ARG A 103 -0.08 -4.36 -5.22
CA ARG A 103 0.96 -3.85 -6.11
C ARG A 103 1.82 -2.85 -5.39
N THR A 104 3.13 -3.00 -5.53
CA THR A 104 4.08 -2.08 -4.92
C THR A 104 5.36 -2.03 -5.74
N PHE A 105 6.01 -0.88 -5.76
CA PHE A 105 7.41 -0.78 -6.19
C PHE A 105 8.39 -1.12 -5.06
N GLY A 106 7.90 -1.20 -3.83
CA GLY A 106 8.69 -1.50 -2.63
C GLY A 106 9.11 -2.96 -2.52
N THR A 107 9.93 -3.25 -1.52
CA THR A 107 10.46 -4.59 -1.21
C THR A 107 9.74 -5.25 -0.02
N ASP A 108 8.73 -4.58 0.52
CA ASP A 108 7.95 -4.95 1.71
C ASP A 108 6.85 -5.97 1.43
N LEU A 109 6.52 -6.20 0.14
CA LEU A 109 5.47 -7.12 -0.29
C LEU A 109 5.49 -8.52 0.35
N PRO A 110 6.65 -9.21 0.48
CA PRO A 110 6.67 -10.54 1.10
C PRO A 110 6.20 -10.50 2.55
N ARG A 111 6.62 -9.47 3.30
CA ARG A 111 6.26 -9.27 4.70
C ARG A 111 4.78 -8.93 4.83
N VAL A 112 4.24 -8.11 3.92
CA VAL A 112 2.81 -7.78 3.87
C VAL A 112 1.96 -9.03 3.62
N LEU A 113 2.31 -9.87 2.64
CA LEU A 113 1.58 -11.11 2.35
C LEU A 113 1.61 -12.08 3.55
N GLN A 114 2.75 -12.23 4.21
CA GLN A 114 2.87 -13.03 5.43
C GLN A 114 1.98 -12.49 6.56
N ALA A 115 1.95 -11.18 6.76
CA ALA A 115 1.11 -10.55 7.77
C ALA A 115 -0.39 -10.78 7.50
N VAL A 116 -0.79 -10.69 6.23
CA VAL A 116 -2.18 -10.95 5.83
C VAL A 116 -2.53 -12.43 6.01
N SER A 117 -1.64 -13.38 5.66
CA SER A 117 -1.82 -14.80 5.95
C SER A 117 -2.01 -15.06 7.44
N CYS A 118 -1.10 -14.52 8.27
CA CYS A 118 -1.16 -14.60 9.72
C CYS A 118 -2.49 -14.05 10.28
N ALA A 119 -2.97 -12.91 9.76
CA ALA A 119 -4.25 -12.36 10.17
C ALA A 119 -5.44 -13.25 9.79
N LEU A 120 -5.44 -13.82 8.58
CA LEU A 120 -6.45 -14.77 8.10
C LEU A 120 -6.39 -16.13 8.79
N GLU A 121 -5.28 -16.47 9.45
CA GLU A 121 -5.16 -17.60 10.39
C GLU A 121 -5.74 -17.27 11.78
N GLY A 122 -6.40 -16.12 11.93
CA GLY A 122 -7.03 -15.67 13.17
C GLY A 122 -6.06 -15.11 14.21
N GLN A 123 -4.80 -14.83 13.84
CA GLN A 123 -3.78 -14.37 14.79
C GLN A 123 -3.82 -12.86 15.04
N HIS A 124 -4.68 -12.10 14.35
CA HIS A 124 -4.80 -10.66 14.59
C HIS A 124 -5.72 -10.38 15.79
N PRO A 125 -5.23 -9.85 16.93
CA PRO A 125 -6.00 -9.72 18.16
C PRO A 125 -7.20 -8.77 18.03
N GLY A 126 -7.09 -7.72 17.20
CA GLY A 126 -8.19 -6.80 16.90
C GLY A 126 -9.19 -7.30 15.85
N PHE A 127 -8.89 -8.40 15.15
CA PHE A 127 -9.72 -8.94 14.06
C PHE A 127 -9.78 -10.48 14.11
N PRO A 128 -10.26 -11.07 15.22
CA PRO A 128 -10.29 -12.53 15.38
C PRO A 128 -11.22 -13.23 14.37
N ALA A 129 -12.24 -12.53 13.86
CA ALA A 129 -13.19 -13.07 12.91
C ALA A 129 -12.56 -13.39 11.53
N LEU A 130 -11.39 -12.81 11.22
CA LEU A 130 -10.64 -13.13 10.01
C LEU A 130 -10.30 -14.62 9.90
N GLY A 131 -10.13 -15.32 11.03
CA GLY A 131 -9.90 -16.77 11.05
C GLY A 131 -11.03 -17.61 10.43
N GLY A 132 -12.23 -17.03 10.29
CA GLY A 132 -13.36 -17.66 9.62
C GLY A 132 -13.46 -17.38 8.12
N ILE A 133 -12.61 -16.49 7.58
CA ILE A 133 -12.65 -16.10 6.16
C ILE A 133 -11.76 -17.05 5.36
N SER A 134 -12.38 -17.88 4.52
CA SER A 134 -11.63 -18.72 3.58
C SER A 134 -11.18 -17.89 2.36
N LEU A 135 -10.00 -17.28 2.48
CA LEU A 135 -9.39 -16.50 1.40
C LEU A 135 -7.91 -16.89 1.24
N PRO A 136 -7.54 -17.64 0.19
CA PRO A 136 -6.17 -18.12 0.04
C PRO A 136 -5.20 -16.96 -0.23
N VAL A 137 -4.03 -17.00 0.40
CA VAL A 137 -2.95 -16.03 0.18
C VAL A 137 -1.82 -16.69 -0.61
N ASP A 138 -1.59 -16.21 -1.84
CA ASP A 138 -0.47 -16.64 -2.66
C ASP A 138 0.81 -15.91 -2.22
N LEU A 139 1.69 -16.61 -1.51
CA LEU A 139 2.96 -16.06 -1.04
C LEU A 139 4.02 -15.93 -2.16
N ARG A 140 3.73 -16.43 -3.37
CA ARG A 140 4.64 -16.26 -4.52
C ARG A 140 4.54 -14.83 -5.03
N LEU A 141 5.69 -14.20 -5.22
CA LEU A 141 5.74 -12.83 -5.71
C LEU A 141 5.63 -12.79 -7.22
N GLY A 142 4.61 -12.09 -7.71
CA GLY A 142 4.56 -11.66 -9.09
C GLY A 142 5.53 -10.52 -9.35
N LYS A 143 5.97 -10.37 -10.60
CA LYS A 143 6.81 -9.25 -11.06
C LYS A 143 6.19 -8.61 -12.28
N ILE A 144 6.04 -7.29 -12.24
CA ILE A 144 5.58 -6.49 -13.38
C ILE A 144 6.76 -5.62 -13.83
N ARG A 145 7.13 -5.76 -15.09
CA ARG A 145 8.17 -4.96 -15.74
C ARG A 145 7.51 -4.13 -16.82
N CYS A 146 7.48 -2.82 -16.63
CA CYS A 146 6.93 -1.89 -17.59
C CYS A 146 8.02 -1.36 -18.49
N SER A 147 7.67 -1.12 -19.75
CA SER A 147 8.54 -0.56 -20.77
C SER A 147 7.76 0.37 -21.72
N LYS A 148 8.40 1.32 -22.43
CA LYS A 148 7.74 2.20 -23.43
C LYS A 148 7.12 1.34 -24.51
N LYS A 149 7.70 0.18 -24.78
CA LYS A 149 7.25 -0.73 -25.82
C LYS A 149 6.27 -1.77 -25.30
N LYS A 150 6.46 -2.26 -24.07
CA LYS A 150 5.63 -3.35 -23.54
C LYS A 150 5.63 -3.47 -22.03
N VAL A 151 4.61 -4.13 -21.50
CA VAL A 151 4.57 -4.63 -20.13
C VAL A 151 4.80 -6.13 -20.16
N VAL A 152 5.58 -6.64 -19.20
CA VAL A 152 5.79 -8.07 -18.98
C VAL A 152 5.43 -8.42 -17.54
N LEU A 153 4.55 -9.41 -17.37
CA LEU A 153 4.15 -9.97 -16.09
C LEU A 153 4.74 -11.37 -15.95
N ASN A 154 5.33 -11.66 -14.79
CA ASN A 154 5.79 -12.99 -14.42
C ASN A 154 5.19 -13.38 -13.07
N HIS A 155 4.66 -14.59 -12.95
CA HIS A 155 4.13 -15.10 -11.70
C HIS A 155 4.21 -16.63 -11.70
N GLY A 156 5.09 -17.19 -10.86
CA GLY A 156 5.39 -18.62 -10.91
C GLY A 156 5.92 -19.04 -12.29
N ALA A 157 5.27 -20.03 -12.92
CA ALA A 157 5.60 -20.48 -14.27
C ALA A 157 4.93 -19.64 -15.38
N GLU A 158 4.04 -18.71 -15.02
CA GLU A 158 3.29 -17.91 -15.98
C GLU A 158 4.09 -16.67 -16.39
N GLN A 159 4.16 -16.43 -17.70
CA GLN A 159 4.73 -15.21 -18.27
C GLN A 159 3.78 -14.65 -19.33
N LEU A 160 3.43 -13.37 -19.20
CA LEU A 160 2.55 -12.65 -20.12
C LEU A 160 3.22 -11.37 -20.59
N SER A 161 3.02 -11.00 -21.85
CA SER A 161 3.44 -9.70 -22.38
C SER A 161 2.29 -8.95 -23.04
N SER A 162 2.39 -7.62 -23.07
CA SER A 162 1.44 -6.76 -23.78
C SER A 162 1.74 -6.65 -25.28
N ASP A 163 2.66 -7.46 -25.83
CA ASP A 163 3.09 -7.38 -27.24
C ASP A 163 1.92 -7.57 -28.21
N ASN A 164 0.91 -8.36 -27.82
CA ASN A 164 -0.32 -8.60 -28.58
C ASN A 164 -1.55 -7.97 -27.91
N GLY A 165 -1.35 -6.83 -27.24
CA GLY A 165 -2.38 -6.07 -26.52
C GLY A 165 -2.57 -6.48 -25.05
N CYS A 166 -3.27 -5.64 -24.29
CA CYS A 166 -3.42 -5.79 -22.84
C CYS A 166 -4.52 -6.77 -22.41
N ARG A 167 -5.32 -7.30 -23.36
CA ARG A 167 -6.49 -8.14 -23.04
C ARG A 167 -6.12 -9.41 -22.26
N LYS A 168 -4.98 -10.03 -22.59
CA LYS A 168 -4.49 -11.21 -21.85
C LYS A 168 -4.13 -10.88 -20.41
N MET A 169 -3.53 -9.71 -20.16
CA MET A 169 -3.23 -9.25 -18.80
C MET A 169 -4.49 -8.91 -18.01
N TYR A 170 -5.46 -8.26 -18.67
CA TYR A 170 -6.76 -7.99 -18.04
C TYR A 170 -7.47 -9.29 -17.66
N ALA A 171 -7.54 -10.25 -18.58
CA ALA A 171 -8.11 -11.56 -18.32
C ALA A 171 -7.38 -12.28 -17.18
N TYR A 172 -6.05 -12.23 -17.19
CA TYR A 172 -5.21 -12.81 -16.15
C TYR A 172 -5.55 -12.31 -14.75
N PHE A 173 -5.62 -10.98 -14.55
CA PHE A 173 -5.98 -10.42 -13.25
C PHE A 173 -7.45 -10.64 -12.89
N SER A 174 -8.34 -10.65 -13.89
CA SER A 174 -9.78 -10.84 -13.67
C SER A 174 -10.14 -12.29 -13.30
N SER A 175 -9.28 -13.26 -13.61
CA SER A 175 -9.47 -14.66 -13.24
C SER A 175 -8.78 -15.05 -11.93
N ARG A 176 -8.20 -14.08 -11.19
CA ARG A 176 -7.55 -14.37 -9.91
C ARG A 176 -8.59 -14.54 -8.81
N GLU A 177 -8.24 -15.38 -7.86
CA GLU A 177 -8.97 -15.61 -6.62
C GLU A 177 -8.04 -15.34 -5.44
N GLY A 178 -8.60 -15.05 -4.28
CA GLY A 178 -7.82 -14.86 -3.07
C GLY A 178 -6.99 -13.57 -3.07
N ILE A 179 -5.84 -13.63 -2.43
CA ILE A 179 -4.90 -12.52 -2.28
C ILE A 179 -3.59 -12.88 -2.95
N SER A 180 -3.05 -11.98 -3.78
CA SER A 180 -1.70 -12.13 -4.32
C SER A 180 -0.98 -10.80 -4.46
N GLY A 181 0.34 -10.85 -4.63
CA GLY A 181 1.19 -9.68 -4.68
C GLY A 181 2.05 -9.60 -5.92
N PHE A 182 2.23 -8.39 -6.45
CA PHE A 182 3.10 -8.09 -7.58
C PHE A 182 4.04 -6.93 -7.26
N GLN A 183 5.33 -7.16 -7.48
CA GLN A 183 6.34 -6.13 -7.38
C GLN A 183 6.55 -5.48 -8.76
N ASP A 184 6.35 -4.17 -8.82
CA ASP A 184 6.65 -3.35 -9.99
C ASP A 184 8.15 -2.99 -10.03
N HIS A 185 8.74 -3.03 -11.22
CA HIS A 185 10.14 -2.65 -11.43
C HIS A 185 10.26 -1.20 -11.89
N PHE A 186 11.14 -0.43 -11.24
CA PHE A 186 11.45 0.96 -11.63
C PHE A 186 12.29 1.05 -12.90
N GLU A 187 13.19 0.09 -13.13
CA GLU A 187 14.09 0.18 -14.28
C GLU A 187 13.37 -0.22 -15.56
N TRP A 188 13.35 0.72 -16.50
CA TRP A 188 13.73 0.49 -17.89
C TRP A 188 14.04 1.82 -18.62
#